data_AF-A0A9D0P225-F1
#
_entry.id   AF-A0A9D0P225-F1
#
_cell.length_a   1.000
_cell.length_b   1.000
_cell.length_c   1.000
_cell.angle_alpha   90.00
_cell.angle_beta   90.00
_cell.angle_gamma   90.00
#
_symmetry.space_group_name_H-M   'P 1'
#
loop_
_entity.id
_entity.type
_entity.pdbx_description
1 polymer ?
#
loop_
_entity_poly.entity_id
_entity_poly.type
_entity_poly.pdbx_seq_one_letter_code
_entity_poly.pdbx_strand_id
1 'polypeptide(L)'
;MKSSQQQTGFSLVELMIAMTLGLLITGAIFSVYNNSRSSQRYSAALARIQENGRTGLHILTTILRLAGYREDPDSNFSSLFVGNSNFPVNTAIVGSDNDNDSTNGIKDGTDWLMVRYQGDSTTQQVFDCIGNPLP
;
A
#
# COMPACT_ATOMS: atom_id res chain seq x y z
N MET A 1 45.59 15.72 -59.22
CA MET A 1 46.64 15.50 -58.19
C MET A 1 45.94 15.50 -56.84
N LYS A 2 45.85 14.36 -56.16
CA LYS A 2 45.07 14.21 -54.91
C LYS A 2 46.03 14.44 -53.75
N SER A 3 45.93 15.60 -53.10
CA SER A 3 46.72 15.97 -51.93
C SER A 3 46.45 14.94 -50.82
N SER A 4 47.48 14.16 -50.46
CA SER A 4 47.45 13.28 -49.30
C SER A 4 47.57 14.15 -48.06
N GLN A 5 46.48 14.30 -47.30
CA GLN A 5 46.53 15.00 -46.02
C GLN A 5 47.45 14.22 -45.08
N GLN A 6 48.54 14.85 -44.64
CA GLN A 6 49.47 14.28 -43.68
C GLN A 6 48.76 14.10 -42.33
N GLN A 7 48.80 12.89 -41.80
CA GLN A 7 48.25 12.56 -40.49
C GLN A 7 49.17 13.15 -39.41
N THR A 8 48.80 14.32 -38.87
CA THR A 8 49.45 14.90 -37.69
C THR A 8 49.03 14.08 -36.46
N GLY A 9 49.92 13.23 -35.96
CA GLY A 9 49.67 12.43 -34.76
C GLY A 9 49.53 13.31 -33.50
N PHE A 10 48.75 12.84 -32.52
CA PHE A 10 48.58 13.51 -31.24
C PHE A 10 49.86 13.47 -30.41
N SER A 11 50.10 14.54 -29.64
CA SER A 11 51.15 14.55 -28.63
C SER A 11 50.83 13.57 -27.50
N LEU A 12 51.83 12.90 -26.93
CA LEU A 12 51.66 12.02 -25.77
C LEU A 12 51.01 12.75 -24.59
N VAL A 13 51.32 14.04 -24.43
CA VAL A 13 50.72 14.92 -23.41
C VAL A 13 49.24 15.17 -23.71
N GLU A 14 48.88 15.32 -24.98
CA GLU A 14 47.50 15.54 -25.42
C GLU A 14 46.62 14.31 -25.15
N LEU A 15 47.17 13.11 -25.38
CA LEU A 15 46.53 11.84 -25.03
C LEU A 15 46.32 11.71 -23.50
N MET A 16 47.34 12.06 -22.70
CA MET A 16 47.24 12.01 -21.24
C MET A 16 46.17 12.98 -20.70
N ILE A 17 46.11 14.19 -21.24
CA ILE A 17 45.08 15.17 -20.86
C ILE A 17 43.69 14.67 -21.27
N ALA A 18 43.54 14.14 -22.48
CA ALA A 18 42.26 13.59 -22.95
C ALA A 18 41.76 12.43 -22.06
N MET A 19 42.64 11.50 -21.68
CA MET A 19 42.28 10.37 -20.81
C MET A 19 41.93 10.81 -19.39
N THR A 20 42.71 11.72 -18.81
CA THR A 20 42.45 12.22 -17.44
C THR A 20 41.12 12.96 -17.36
N LEU A 21 40.80 13.80 -18.34
CA LEU A 21 39.50 14.48 -18.42
C LEU A 21 38.35 13.49 -18.65
N GLY A 22 38.53 12.49 -19.53
CA GLY A 22 37.53 11.45 -19.77
C GLY A 22 37.20 10.65 -18.50
N LEU A 23 38.21 10.33 -17.70
CA LEU A 23 38.06 9.58 -16.45
C LEU A 23 37.37 10.43 -15.36
N LEU A 24 37.72 11.72 -15.27
CA LEU A 24 37.06 12.67 -14.38
C LEU A 24 35.56 12.79 -14.66
N ILE A 25 35.19 12.99 -15.93
CA ILE A 25 33.78 13.12 -16.33
C ILE A 25 33.01 11.83 -16.05
N THR A 26 33.58 10.68 -16.38
CA THR A 26 32.95 9.37 -16.14
C THR A 26 32.73 9.15 -14.64
N GLY A 27 33.71 9.49 -13.79
CA GLY A 27 33.58 9.41 -12.34
C GLY A 27 32.48 10.31 -11.78
N ALA A 28 32.36 11.53 -12.29
CA ALA A 28 31.30 12.47 -11.90
C ALA A 28 29.90 11.92 -12.26
N ILE A 29 29.72 11.43 -13.49
CA ILE A 29 28.44 10.85 -13.95
C ILE A 29 28.09 9.61 -13.13
N PHE A 30 29.07 8.77 -12.79
CA PHE A 30 28.84 7.57 -11.98
C PHE A 30 28.31 7.91 -10.58
N SER A 31 28.83 8.98 -9.96
CA SER A 31 28.31 9.48 -8.68
C SER A 31 26.84 9.92 -8.79
N VAL A 32 26.52 10.72 -9.81
CA VAL A 32 25.12 11.16 -10.08
C VAL A 32 24.20 9.98 -10.36
N TYR A 33 24.67 8.98 -11.10
CA TYR A 33 23.91 7.77 -11.39
C TYR A 33 23.57 6.99 -10.11
N ASN A 34 24.53 6.82 -9.20
CA ASN A 34 24.27 6.14 -7.93
C ASN A 34 23.26 6.90 -7.06
N ASN A 35 23.37 8.23 -6.99
CA ASN A 35 22.41 9.07 -6.28
C ASN A 35 21.01 8.98 -6.90
N SER A 36 20.93 9.06 -8.23
CA SER A 36 19.67 8.88 -8.97
C SER A 36 19.06 7.51 -8.68
N ARG A 37 19.85 6.43 -8.75
CA ARG A 37 19.39 5.07 -8.46
C ARG A 37 18.84 4.93 -7.05
N SER A 38 19.52 5.52 -6.07
CA SER A 38 19.07 5.55 -4.68
C SER A 38 17.74 6.30 -4.55
N SER A 39 17.64 7.50 -5.12
CA SER A 39 16.41 8.30 -5.14
C SER A 39 15.24 7.55 -5.77
N GLN A 40 15.46 6.85 -6.89
CA GLN A 40 14.42 6.06 -7.54
C GLN A 40 13.92 4.92 -6.66
N ARG A 41 14.81 4.27 -5.90
CA ARG A 41 14.42 3.23 -4.93
C ARG A 41 13.57 3.80 -3.80
N TYR A 42 13.92 4.97 -3.28
CA TYR A 42 13.13 5.66 -2.26
C TYR A 42 11.73 6.02 -2.79
N SER A 43 11.63 6.63 -3.97
CA SER A 43 10.35 6.95 -4.59
C SER A 43 9.49 5.70 -4.78
N ALA A 44 10.07 4.59 -5.23
CA ALA A 44 9.35 3.32 -5.38
C ALA A 44 8.90 2.72 -4.03
N ALA A 45 9.71 2.86 -2.97
CA ALA A 45 9.32 2.42 -1.63
C ALA A 45 8.16 3.26 -1.07
N LEU A 46 8.21 4.58 -1.24
CA LEU A 46 7.13 5.49 -0.86
C LEU A 46 5.83 5.19 -1.63
N ALA A 47 5.93 4.98 -2.95
CA ALA A 47 4.79 4.60 -3.76
C ALA A 47 4.15 3.29 -3.27
N ARG A 48 4.96 2.28 -2.91
CA ARG A 48 4.46 1.03 -2.32
C ARG A 48 3.76 1.23 -0.98
N ILE A 49 4.31 2.07 -0.10
CA ILE A 49 3.68 2.37 1.19
C ILE A 49 2.34 3.10 0.97
N GLN A 50 2.29 4.05 0.04
CA GLN A 50 1.06 4.76 -0.29
C GLN A 50 0.01 3.82 -0.90
N GLU A 51 0.41 2.92 -1.79
CA GLU A 51 -0.49 1.94 -2.39
C GLU A 51 -1.04 0.96 -1.34
N ASN A 52 -0.17 0.44 -0.47
CA ASN A 52 -0.58 -0.44 0.63
C ASN A 52 -1.51 0.29 1.61
N GLY A 53 -1.23 1.55 1.93
CA GLY A 53 -2.08 2.38 2.76
C GLY A 53 -3.45 2.64 2.12
N ARG A 54 -3.46 3.00 0.83
CA ARG A 54 -4.69 3.20 0.05
C ARG A 54 -5.52 1.91 -0.01
N THR A 55 -4.89 0.78 -0.26
CA THR A 55 -5.54 -0.54 -0.30
C THR A 55 -6.10 -0.92 1.06
N GLY A 56 -5.32 -0.77 2.13
CA GLY A 56 -5.78 -1.06 3.49
C GLY A 56 -6.97 -0.19 3.90
N LEU A 57 -6.90 1.11 3.67
CA LEU A 57 -8.01 2.03 3.94
C LEU A 57 -9.24 1.74 3.07
N HIS A 58 -9.04 1.33 1.82
CA HIS A 58 -10.15 0.96 0.94
C HIS A 58 -10.91 -0.24 1.49
N ILE A 59 -10.21 -1.30 1.91
CA ILE A 59 -10.82 -2.49 2.52
C ILE A 59 -11.56 -2.12 3.82
N LEU A 60 -10.91 -1.37 4.72
CA LEU A 60 -11.52 -0.93 5.97
C LEU A 60 -12.78 -0.10 5.73
N THR A 61 -12.72 0.85 4.79
CA THR A 61 -13.87 1.70 4.45
C THR A 61 -15.02 0.88 3.87
N THR A 62 -14.71 -0.10 3.00
CA THR A 62 -15.73 -0.99 2.42
C THR A 62 -16.44 -1.80 3.51
N ILE A 63 -15.70 -2.41 4.45
CA ILE A 63 -16.29 -3.18 5.54
C ILE A 63 -17.09 -2.29 6.50
N LEU A 64 -16.55 -1.12 6.86
CA LEU A 64 -17.20 -0.17 7.76
C LEU A 64 -18.51 0.40 7.19
N ARG A 65 -18.59 0.59 5.87
CA ARG A 65 -19.83 1.03 5.20
C ARG A 65 -20.97 0.03 5.35
N LEU A 66 -20.65 -1.27 5.45
CA LEU A 66 -21.64 -2.32 5.63
C LEU A 66 -22.14 -2.43 7.07
N ALA A 67 -21.51 -1.73 8.02
CA ALA A 67 -21.86 -1.85 9.43
C ALA A 67 -23.34 -1.56 9.67
N GLY A 68 -24.06 -2.56 10.18
CA GLY A 68 -25.49 -2.45 10.49
C GLY A 68 -26.39 -2.44 9.25
N TYR A 69 -25.84 -2.74 8.07
CA TYR A 69 -26.62 -2.93 6.86
C TYR A 69 -27.68 -4.01 7.08
N ARG A 70 -28.89 -3.70 6.65
CA ARG A 70 -30.10 -4.52 6.79
C ARG A 70 -30.94 -4.37 5.54
N GLU A 71 -31.61 -5.44 5.13
CA GLU A 71 -32.43 -5.48 3.92
C GLU A 71 -33.61 -4.51 4.00
N ASP A 72 -34.26 -4.45 5.18
CA ASP A 72 -35.37 -3.55 5.46
C ASP A 72 -34.91 -2.46 6.45
N PRO A 73 -34.86 -1.17 6.03
CA PRO A 73 -34.45 -0.08 6.90
C PRO A 73 -35.43 0.22 8.03
N ASP A 74 -36.66 -0.28 8.01
CA ASP A 74 -37.66 -0.07 9.07
C ASP A 74 -37.68 -1.21 10.10
N SER A 75 -37.00 -2.32 9.81
CA SER A 75 -36.87 -3.45 10.74
C SER A 75 -36.22 -3.03 12.06
N ASN A 76 -36.56 -3.71 13.16
CA ASN A 76 -35.95 -3.40 14.46
C ASN A 76 -34.50 -3.91 14.51
N PHE A 77 -33.55 -3.02 14.82
CA PHE A 77 -32.13 -3.40 14.90
C PHE A 77 -31.90 -4.52 15.92
N SER A 78 -32.54 -4.44 17.10
CA SER A 78 -32.37 -5.43 18.16
C SER A 78 -32.97 -6.81 17.84
N SER A 79 -33.89 -6.93 16.88
CA SER A 79 -34.46 -8.22 16.49
C SER A 79 -33.64 -8.92 15.41
N LEU A 80 -33.01 -8.17 14.50
CA LEU A 80 -32.11 -8.72 13.48
C LEU A 80 -30.71 -8.96 14.04
N PHE A 81 -30.24 -8.07 14.91
CA PHE A 81 -28.92 -8.10 15.51
C PHE A 81 -29.02 -8.27 17.03
N VAL A 82 -29.38 -9.49 17.44
CA VAL A 82 -29.51 -9.85 18.86
C VAL A 82 -28.18 -9.60 19.59
N GLY A 83 -28.25 -8.96 20.76
CA GLY A 83 -27.08 -8.69 21.58
C GLY A 83 -26.49 -9.97 22.18
N ASN A 84 -25.17 -10.06 22.25
CA ASN A 84 -24.42 -11.13 22.91
C ASN A 84 -23.19 -10.55 23.64
N SER A 85 -22.33 -11.41 24.19
CA SER A 85 -21.13 -11.00 24.94
C SER A 85 -20.15 -10.16 24.12
N ASN A 86 -20.12 -10.35 22.80
CA ASN A 86 -19.22 -9.66 21.89
C ASN A 86 -19.86 -8.41 21.28
N PHE A 87 -21.18 -8.39 21.15
CA PHE A 87 -21.96 -7.29 20.59
C PHE A 87 -23.09 -6.87 21.52
N PRO A 88 -23.00 -5.72 22.21
CA PRO A 88 -24.14 -5.18 22.95
C PRO A 88 -25.39 -4.99 22.08
N VAL A 89 -26.54 -4.80 22.74
CA VAL A 89 -27.77 -4.45 22.01
C VAL A 89 -27.57 -3.14 21.26
N ASN A 90 -28.14 -3.04 20.06
CA ASN A 90 -28.10 -1.82 19.25
C ASN A 90 -26.71 -1.34 18.78
N THR A 91 -25.69 -2.22 18.70
CA THR A 91 -24.34 -1.86 18.22
C THR A 91 -23.94 -2.53 16.91
N ALA A 92 -23.65 -1.83 15.82
CA ALA A 92 -23.21 -2.49 14.58
C ALA A 92 -21.71 -2.80 14.52
N ILE A 93 -20.93 -2.08 15.33
CA ILE A 93 -19.47 -2.11 15.34
C ILE A 93 -19.03 -2.23 16.79
N VAL A 94 -18.08 -3.12 17.04
CA VAL A 94 -17.43 -3.29 18.34
C VAL A 94 -15.95 -3.48 18.10
N GLY A 95 -15.14 -2.69 18.79
CA GLY A 95 -13.72 -2.95 18.93
C GLY A 95 -13.48 -3.57 20.30
N SER A 96 -12.58 -4.53 20.39
CA SER A 96 -12.01 -4.90 21.68
C SER A 96 -10.51 -4.90 21.56
N ASP A 97 -9.92 -4.33 22.60
CA ASP A 97 -8.56 -4.65 23.01
C ASP A 97 -8.56 -6.10 23.53
N ASN A 98 -7.48 -6.82 23.29
CA ASN A 98 -7.34 -8.24 23.62
C ASN A 98 -6.25 -8.53 24.66
N ASP A 99 -6.00 -7.65 25.62
CA ASP A 99 -5.21 -8.02 26.80
C ASP A 99 -6.02 -8.96 27.70
N ASN A 100 -5.60 -10.25 27.80
CA ASN A 100 -5.93 -11.11 28.95
C ASN A 100 -5.18 -12.48 29.04
N ASP A 101 -3.97 -12.66 28.49
CA ASP A 101 -3.15 -13.88 28.78
C ASP A 101 -1.63 -13.64 28.61
N SER A 102 -0.84 -14.05 29.60
CA SER A 102 0.63 -14.04 29.58
C SER A 102 1.28 -15.17 28.76
N THR A 103 0.55 -16.00 28.01
CA THR A 103 1.13 -17.27 27.48
C THR A 103 0.57 -17.89 26.18
N ASN A 104 -0.18 -17.19 25.32
CA ASN A 104 -0.73 -17.81 24.09
C ASN A 104 -0.22 -17.23 22.75
N GLY A 105 1.03 -16.77 22.65
CA GLY A 105 1.72 -16.55 21.37
C GLY A 105 1.12 -15.47 20.44
N ILE A 106 -0.01 -14.88 20.80
CA ILE A 106 -0.54 -13.62 20.29
C ILE A 106 0.15 -12.53 21.11
N LYS A 107 0.70 -11.49 20.46
CA LYS A 107 1.26 -10.37 21.20
C LYS A 107 0.11 -9.55 21.79
N ASP A 108 0.17 -9.29 23.10
CA ASP A 108 -0.62 -8.22 23.72
C ASP A 108 -0.48 -6.93 22.89
N GLY A 109 -1.62 -6.31 22.59
CA GLY A 109 -1.70 -5.02 21.87
C GLY A 109 -2.14 -5.08 20.40
N THR A 110 -2.75 -6.17 19.93
CA THR A 110 -3.45 -6.15 18.62
C THR A 110 -4.96 -6.05 18.81
N ASP A 111 -5.50 -4.88 18.52
CA ASP A 111 -6.95 -4.64 18.55
C ASP A 111 -7.65 -5.40 17.43
N TRP A 112 -8.83 -5.92 17.72
CA TRP A 112 -9.73 -6.41 16.69
C TRP A 112 -10.96 -5.50 16.57
N LEU A 113 -11.44 -5.35 15.34
CA LEU A 113 -12.68 -4.65 15.03
C LEU A 113 -13.65 -5.65 14.42
N MET A 114 -14.76 -5.89 15.10
CA MET A 114 -15.85 -6.69 14.57
C MET A 114 -16.97 -5.78 14.05
N VAL A 115 -17.46 -6.10 12.86
CA VAL A 115 -18.56 -5.43 12.20
C VAL A 115 -19.62 -6.48 11.86
N ARG A 116 -20.88 -6.20 12.19
CA ARG A 116 -22.01 -7.05 11.80
C ARG A 116 -22.87 -6.38 10.75
N TYR A 117 -23.33 -7.18 9.80
CA TYR A 117 -24.20 -6.78 8.70
C TYR A 117 -25.08 -7.97 8.32
N GLN A 118 -26.23 -7.71 7.71
CA GLN A 118 -27.13 -8.73 7.20
C GLN A 118 -26.77 -9.05 5.74
N GLY A 119 -26.49 -10.32 5.44
CA GLY A 119 -26.43 -10.82 4.06
C GLY A 119 -27.80 -11.28 3.59
N ASP A 120 -28.00 -11.37 2.28
CA ASP A 120 -29.26 -11.85 1.71
C ASP A 120 -29.44 -13.34 1.97
N SER A 121 -30.54 -13.69 2.62
CA SER A 121 -30.92 -15.07 2.93
C SER A 121 -31.32 -15.90 1.69
N THR A 122 -31.66 -15.26 0.58
CA THR A 122 -32.11 -15.90 -0.66
C THR A 122 -30.96 -16.20 -1.62
N THR A 123 -30.07 -15.24 -1.84
CA THR A 123 -28.93 -15.39 -2.77
C THR A 123 -27.62 -15.79 -2.09
N GLN A 124 -27.55 -15.78 -0.74
CA GLN A 124 -26.33 -15.97 0.05
C GLN A 124 -25.21 -14.98 -0.31
N GLN A 125 -25.57 -13.84 -0.89
CA GLN A 125 -24.64 -12.78 -1.26
C GLN A 125 -24.73 -11.61 -0.28
N VAL A 126 -23.60 -10.93 -0.10
CA VAL A 126 -23.55 -9.67 0.65
C VAL A 126 -23.61 -8.55 -0.36
N PHE A 127 -24.57 -7.66 -0.20
CA PHE A 127 -24.72 -6.48 -1.04
C PHE A 127 -24.10 -5.27 -0.37
N ASP A 128 -23.55 -4.37 -1.18
CA ASP A 128 -23.19 -3.03 -0.73
C ASP A 128 -24.45 -2.18 -0.47
N CYS A 129 -24.27 -1.01 0.14
CA CYS A 129 -25.38 -0.10 0.46
C CYS A 129 -26.11 0.47 -0.77
N ILE A 130 -25.63 0.18 -1.99
CA ILE A 130 -26.23 0.59 -3.26
C ILE A 130 -26.75 -0.62 -4.07
N GLY A 131 -26.74 -1.82 -3.51
CA GLY A 131 -27.33 -3.04 -4.08
C GLY A 131 -26.42 -3.86 -5.00
N ASN A 132 -25.11 -3.60 -5.07
CA ASN A 132 -24.18 -4.43 -5.82
C ASN A 132 -23.64 -5.59 -4.96
N PRO A 133 -23.45 -6.79 -5.50
CA PRO A 133 -22.81 -7.88 -4.76
C PRO A 133 -21.34 -7.56 -4.50
N LEU A 134 -20.88 -7.80 -3.28
CA LEU A 134 -19.46 -7.77 -2.94
C LEU A 134 -18.77 -9.03 -3.49
N PRO A 135 -17.55 -8.90 -4.04
CA PRO A 135 -16.77 -10.02 -4.56
C PRO A 135 -16.27 -10.98 -3.47
#